data_AF-A0A347UH48-F1
#
_entry.id   AF-A0A347UH48-F1
#
_cell.length_a   1.000
_cell.length_b   1.000
_cell.length_c   1.000
_cell.angle_alpha   90.00
_cell.angle_beta   90.00
_cell.angle_gamma   90.00
#
_symmetry.space_group_name_H-M   'P 1'
#
loop_
_entity.id
_entity.type
_entity.pdbx_description
1 polymer ?
#
loop_
_entity_poly.entity_id
_entity_poly.type
_entity_poly.pdbx_seq_one_letter_code
_entity_poly.pdbx_strand_id
1 'polypeptide(L)'
;MLNRLNLLWQNHKLLLLAFILAAAATLMFAVRLVVVTLYFSNPTHQNQPLEGWMTPRYLAYSYDLTADELEQVLGIDPSSVSRIHLKNLLKDQGITLQELQSRLDTIKTRKAAE
;
A
#
# COMPACT_ATOMS: atom_id res chain seq x y z
N MET A 1 -2.06 40.00 27.73
CA MET A 1 -2.80 38.87 27.09
C MET A 1 -2.68 37.56 27.87
N LEU A 2 -1.50 37.19 28.40
CA LEU A 2 -1.31 35.92 29.13
C LEU A 2 -2.13 35.78 30.44
N ASN A 3 -2.50 36.87 31.12
CA ASN A 3 -3.29 36.79 32.36
C ASN A 3 -4.75 36.33 32.16
N ARG A 4 -5.31 36.39 30.94
CA ARG A 4 -6.67 35.89 30.65
C ARG A 4 -6.73 34.36 30.61
N LEU A 5 -5.63 33.70 30.22
CA LEU A 5 -5.52 32.24 30.26
C LEU A 5 -5.57 31.74 31.72
N ASN A 6 -4.96 32.48 32.65
CA ASN A 6 -4.91 32.07 34.06
C ASN A 6 -6.29 32.19 34.76
N LEU A 7 -7.14 33.13 34.32
CA LEU A 7 -8.52 33.26 34.82
C LEU A 7 -9.43 32.11 34.33
N LEU A 8 -9.27 31.66 33.08
CA LEU A 8 -10.00 30.49 32.54
C LEU A 8 -9.51 29.17 33.16
N TRP A 9 -8.21 29.11 33.50
CA TRP A 9 -7.59 27.96 34.15
C TRP A 9 -8.05 27.75 35.60
N GLN A 10 -8.59 28.76 36.28
CA GLN A 10 -9.08 28.61 37.66
C GLN A 10 -10.53 28.15 37.74
N ASN A 11 -11.43 28.60 36.85
CA ASN A 11 -12.87 28.29 36.92
C ASN A 11 -13.35 27.21 35.94
N HIS A 12 -12.65 26.98 34.82
CA HIS A 12 -13.14 26.12 33.74
C HIS A 12 -12.08 25.10 33.27
N LYS A 13 -11.32 24.54 34.22
CA LYS A 13 -10.34 23.46 33.96
C LYS A 13 -10.92 22.33 33.12
N LEU A 14 -12.17 21.96 33.37
CA LEU A 14 -12.91 20.95 32.61
C LEU A 14 -13.10 21.33 31.14
N LEU A 15 -13.49 22.57 30.83
CA LEU A 15 -13.61 23.01 29.43
C LEU A 15 -12.24 23.07 28.75
N LEU A 16 -11.21 23.52 29.46
CA LEU A 16 -9.86 23.62 28.88
C LEU A 16 -9.30 22.21 28.59
N LEU A 17 -9.50 21.27 29.50
CA LEU A 17 -9.08 19.87 29.35
C LEU A 17 -9.89 19.17 28.25
N ALA A 18 -11.20 19.43 28.16
CA ALA A 18 -12.05 18.95 27.06
C ALA A 18 -11.61 19.53 25.71
N PHE A 19 -11.24 20.81 25.65
CA PHE A 19 -10.73 21.45 24.44
C PHE A 19 -9.39 20.86 24.01
N ILE A 20 -8.45 20.66 24.94
CA ILE A 20 -7.16 20.01 24.65
C ILE A 20 -7.39 18.57 24.15
N LEU A 21 -8.29 17.81 24.79
CA LEU A 21 -8.63 16.45 24.33
C LEU A 21 -9.25 16.46 22.93
N ALA A 22 -10.17 17.37 22.65
CA ALA A 22 -10.78 17.50 21.32
C ALA A 22 -9.74 17.90 20.25
N ALA A 23 -8.83 18.81 20.59
CA ALA A 23 -7.74 19.20 19.70
C ALA A 23 -6.78 18.03 19.44
N ALA A 24 -6.41 17.27 20.48
CA ALA A 24 -5.57 16.08 20.34
C ALA A 24 -6.24 14.99 19.48
N ALA A 25 -7.53 14.75 19.69
CA ALA A 25 -8.30 13.81 18.87
C ALA A 25 -8.33 14.26 17.40
N THR A 26 -8.63 15.55 17.16
CA THR A 26 -8.63 16.12 15.81
C THR A 26 -7.27 15.94 15.12
N LEU A 27 -6.18 16.19 15.84
CA LEU A 27 -4.83 16.05 15.31
C LEU A 27 -4.48 14.59 15.01
N MET A 28 -4.91 13.64 15.87
CA MET A 28 -4.78 12.20 15.61
C MET A 28 -5.51 11.79 14.33
N PHE A 29 -6.75 12.26 14.14
CA PHE A 29 -7.52 11.98 12.93
C PHE A 29 -6.90 12.62 11.68
N ALA A 30 -6.42 13.86 11.79
CA ALA A 30 -5.75 14.56 10.70
C ALA A 30 -4.48 13.81 10.26
N VAL A 31 -3.62 13.40 11.21
CA VAL A 31 -2.44 12.60 10.91
C VAL A 31 -2.83 11.27 10.29
N ARG A 32 -3.81 10.54 10.86
CA ARG A 32 -4.30 9.28 10.29
C ARG A 32 -4.80 9.47 8.86
N LEU A 33 -5.55 10.53 8.59
CA LEU A 33 -6.07 10.85 7.27
C LEU A 33 -4.95 11.18 6.30
N VAL A 34 -3.95 11.96 6.70
CA VAL A 34 -2.77 12.26 5.87
C VAL A 34 -1.98 10.99 5.58
N VAL A 35 -1.74 10.13 6.58
CA VAL A 35 -1.06 8.84 6.39
C VAL A 35 -1.82 7.96 5.42
N VAL A 36 -3.15 7.84 5.57
CA VAL A 36 -4.00 7.07 4.66
C VAL A 36 -4.03 7.67 3.26
N THR A 37 -4.13 8.99 3.16
CA THR A 37 -4.15 9.70 1.87
C THR A 37 -2.80 9.56 1.16
N LEU A 38 -1.69 9.73 1.86
CA LEU A 38 -0.35 9.49 1.31
C LEU A 38 -0.13 8.01 0.98
N TYR A 39 -0.66 7.09 1.78
CA TYR A 39 -0.62 5.66 1.51
C TYR A 39 -1.32 5.32 0.18
N PHE A 40 -2.52 5.86 -0.05
CA PHE A 40 -3.26 5.70 -1.32
C PHE A 40 -2.75 6.57 -2.47
N SER A 41 -2.11 7.71 -2.17
CA SER A 41 -1.58 8.65 -3.16
C SER A 41 -0.16 8.30 -3.59
N ASN A 42 0.52 7.37 -2.92
CA ASN A 42 1.74 6.78 -3.42
C ASN A 42 1.36 5.82 -4.57
N PRO A 43 1.69 6.14 -5.84
CA PRO A 43 1.31 5.31 -6.98
C PRO A 43 1.86 3.87 -6.90
N THR A 44 2.76 3.59 -5.96
CA THR A 44 3.26 2.25 -5.61
C THR A 44 2.17 1.31 -5.05
N HIS A 45 1.07 1.81 -4.46
CA HIS A 45 0.01 0.97 -3.86
C HIS A 45 -1.27 0.81 -4.71
N GLN A 46 -1.31 1.35 -5.94
CA GLN A 46 -2.35 0.93 -6.90
C GLN A 46 -2.18 -0.54 -7.34
N ASN A 47 -1.03 -1.12 -7.00
CA ASN A 47 -0.78 -2.54 -7.04
C ASN A 47 -1.44 -3.17 -5.81
N GLN A 48 -2.61 -3.79 -5.97
CA GLN A 48 -3.12 -4.74 -4.97
C GLN A 48 -1.94 -5.65 -4.55
N PRO A 49 -1.66 -5.85 -3.25
CA PRO A 49 -0.59 -6.75 -2.85
C PRO A 49 -0.79 -8.07 -3.58
N LEU A 50 0.26 -8.60 -4.20
CA LEU A 50 0.20 -9.86 -4.92
C LEU A 50 -0.30 -10.92 -3.95
N GLU A 51 -1.57 -11.27 -4.09
CA GLU A 51 -2.19 -12.22 -3.19
C GLU A 51 -1.89 -13.62 -3.71
N GLY A 52 -1.55 -14.55 -2.82
CA GLY A 52 -1.18 -15.91 -3.19
C GLY A 52 -2.29 -16.69 -3.92
N TRP A 53 -3.55 -16.24 -3.84
CA TRP A 53 -4.69 -16.79 -4.56
C TRP A 53 -4.81 -16.27 -6.00
N MET A 54 -4.12 -15.19 -6.37
CA MET A 54 -4.14 -14.67 -7.74
C MET A 54 -3.55 -15.69 -8.72
N THR A 55 -4.08 -15.73 -9.94
CA THR A 55 -3.54 -16.57 -11.01
C THR A 55 -2.60 -15.76 -11.89
N PRO A 56 -1.60 -16.38 -12.55
CA PRO A 56 -0.72 -15.71 -13.51
C PRO A 56 -1.48 -14.91 -14.56
N ARG A 57 -2.61 -15.46 -15.04
CA ARG A 57 -3.48 -14.79 -16.03
C ARG A 57 -4.17 -13.55 -15.47
N TYR A 58 -4.61 -13.59 -14.22
CA TYR A 58 -5.22 -12.43 -13.55
C TYR A 58 -4.19 -11.33 -13.33
N LEU A 59 -2.97 -11.72 -12.96
CA LEU A 59 -1.80 -10.85 -12.80
C LEU A 59 -1.45 -10.11 -14.10
N ALA A 60 -1.45 -10.82 -15.23
CA ALA A 60 -1.25 -10.24 -16.55
C ALA A 60 -2.25 -9.12 -16.84
N TYR A 61 -3.53 -9.38 -16.52
CA TYR A 61 -4.62 -8.46 -16.78
C TYR A 61 -4.64 -7.25 -15.83
N SER A 62 -4.32 -7.45 -14.55
CA SER A 62 -4.33 -6.38 -13.56
C SER A 62 -3.13 -5.45 -13.63
N TYR A 63 -2.00 -5.94 -14.16
CA TYR A 63 -0.76 -5.16 -14.33
C TYR A 63 -0.47 -4.77 -15.78
N ASP A 64 -1.38 -5.09 -16.71
CA ASP A 64 -1.24 -4.84 -18.16
C ASP A 64 0.12 -5.31 -18.70
N LEU A 65 0.48 -6.56 -18.34
CA LEU A 65 1.71 -7.21 -18.76
C LEU A 65 1.47 -8.01 -20.02
N THR A 66 2.40 -7.90 -20.96
CA THR A 66 2.49 -8.77 -22.13
C THR A 66 2.95 -10.19 -21.72
N ALA A 67 2.73 -11.17 -22.60
CA ALA A 67 3.13 -12.56 -22.33
C ALA A 67 4.65 -12.69 -22.07
N ASP A 68 5.48 -11.94 -22.81
CA ASP A 68 6.94 -11.92 -22.66
C ASP A 68 7.38 -11.31 -21.32
N GLU A 69 6.75 -10.21 -20.90
CA GLU A 69 7.01 -9.58 -19.60
C GLU A 69 6.60 -10.52 -18.46
N LEU A 70 5.48 -11.21 -18.60
CA LEU A 70 4.99 -12.16 -17.62
C LEU A 70 5.90 -13.38 -17.49
N GLU A 71 6.44 -13.88 -18.60
CA GLU A 71 7.44 -14.95 -18.61
C GLU A 71 8.75 -14.51 -17.95
N GLN A 72 9.23 -13.28 -18.19
CA GLN A 72 10.41 -12.76 -17.49
C GLN A 72 10.20 -12.66 -15.97
N VAL A 73 9.01 -12.29 -15.54
CA VAL A 73 8.66 -12.16 -14.11
C VAL A 73 8.56 -13.52 -13.43
N LEU A 74 7.83 -14.46 -14.04
CA LEU A 74 7.56 -15.78 -13.50
C LEU A 74 8.67 -16.80 -13.78
N GLY A 75 9.55 -16.53 -14.75
CA GLY A 75 10.59 -17.45 -15.23
C GLY A 75 10.06 -18.71 -15.91
N ILE A 76 8.78 -18.72 -16.29
CA ILE A 76 8.08 -19.87 -16.89
C ILE A 76 7.00 -19.39 -17.87
N ASP A 77 6.72 -20.22 -18.87
CA ASP A 77 5.68 -19.96 -19.84
C ASP A 77 4.31 -19.82 -19.13
N PRO A 78 3.66 -18.64 -19.17
CA PRO A 78 2.40 -18.39 -18.48
C PRO A 78 1.23 -19.25 -19.00
N SER A 79 1.34 -19.78 -20.22
CA SER A 79 0.36 -20.69 -20.84
C SER A 79 0.37 -22.06 -20.17
N SER A 80 1.52 -22.48 -19.63
CA SER A 80 1.68 -23.77 -18.95
C SER A 80 1.07 -23.80 -17.54
N VAL A 81 0.92 -22.63 -16.90
CA VAL A 81 0.57 -22.48 -15.48
C VAL A 81 -0.64 -21.58 -15.23
N SER A 82 -1.35 -21.18 -16.29
CA SER A 82 -2.46 -20.23 -16.23
C SER A 82 -3.58 -20.57 -15.23
N ARG A 83 -3.72 -21.84 -14.80
CA ARG A 83 -4.76 -22.29 -13.86
C ARG A 83 -4.26 -22.52 -12.43
N ILE A 84 -2.98 -22.32 -12.15
CA ILE A 84 -2.38 -22.58 -10.84
C ILE A 84 -2.33 -21.27 -10.06
N HIS A 85 -2.63 -21.33 -8.76
CA HIS A 85 -2.47 -20.19 -7.86
C HIS A 85 -0.99 -19.82 -7.71
N LEU A 86 -0.71 -18.52 -7.74
CA LEU A 86 0.64 -17.98 -7.66
C LEU A 86 1.40 -18.50 -6.43
N LYS A 87 0.73 -18.68 -5.29
CA LYS A 87 1.34 -19.27 -4.08
C LYS A 87 1.92 -20.66 -4.29
N ASN A 88 1.25 -21.51 -5.06
CA ASN A 88 1.70 -22.89 -5.30
C ASN A 88 2.89 -22.90 -6.27
N LEU A 89 2.85 -22.01 -7.25
CA LEU A 89 3.89 -21.80 -8.25
C LEU A 89 5.17 -21.22 -7.62
N LEU A 90 5.01 -20.24 -6.74
CA LEU A 90 6.09 -19.62 -5.96
C LEU A 90 6.70 -20.58 -4.93
N LYS A 91 5.88 -21.45 -4.33
CA LYS A 91 6.36 -22.50 -3.41
C LYS A 91 7.26 -23.51 -4.12
N ASP A 92 6.94 -23.85 -5.37
CA ASP A 92 7.75 -24.75 -6.19
C ASP A 92 9.09 -24.11 -6.60
N GLN A 93 9.08 -22.81 -6.86
CA GLN A 93 10.27 -22.04 -7.22
C GLN A 93 11.10 -21.53 -6.02
N GLY A 94 10.60 -21.65 -4.79
CA GLY A 94 11.27 -21.13 -3.59
C GLY A 94 11.29 -19.60 -3.51
N ILE A 95 10.43 -18.90 -4.25
CA ILE A 95 10.37 -17.44 -4.35
C ILE A 95 9.24 -16.92 -3.45
N THR A 96 9.44 -15.78 -2.79
CA THR A 96 8.39 -15.14 -1.99
C THR A 96 7.56 -14.16 -2.82
N LEU A 97 6.32 -13.90 -2.41
CA LEU A 97 5.45 -12.90 -3.08
C LEU A 97 6.11 -11.51 -3.14
N GLN A 98 6.95 -11.20 -2.16
CA GLN A 98 7.68 -9.93 -2.04
C GLN A 98 8.81 -9.81 -3.07
N GLU A 99 9.53 -10.91 -3.33
CA GLU A 99 10.54 -10.99 -4.38
C GLU A 99 9.92 -10.85 -5.77
N LEU A 100 8.74 -11.45 -5.99
CA LEU A 100 8.01 -11.31 -7.25
C LEU A 100 7.56 -9.86 -7.50
N GLN A 101 7.15 -9.16 -6.43
CA GLN A 101 6.77 -7.75 -6.50
C GLN A 101 7.97 -6.85 -6.86
N SER A 102 9.17 -7.13 -6.32
CA SER A 102 10.41 -6.43 -6.68
C SER A 102 10.76 -6.55 -8.18
N ARG A 103 10.55 -7.75 -8.76
CA ARG A 103 10.74 -7.98 -10.19
C ARG A 103 9.77 -7.18 -11.06
N LEU A 104 8.50 -7.13 -10.64
CA LEU A 104 7.47 -6.32 -11.33
C LEU A 104 7.81 -4.83 -11.31
N ASP A 105 8.27 -4.29 -10.18
CA ASP A 105 8.65 -2.88 -10.05
C ASP A 105 9.86 -2.53 -10.94
N THR A 106 10.79 -3.46 -11.11
CA THR A 106 11.94 -3.30 -12.01
C THR A 106 11.48 -3.17 -13.46
N ILE A 107 10.53 -4.00 -13.91
CA ILE A 107 10.00 -3.93 -15.28
C ILE A 107 9.18 -2.66 -15.49
N LYS A 108 8.33 -2.27 -14.53
CA LYS A 108 7.58 -1.00 -14.61
C LYS A 108 8.51 0.21 -14.73
N THR A 109 9.59 0.23 -13.95
CA THR A 109 10.57 1.31 -14.01
C THR A 109 11.26 1.37 -15.38
N ARG A 110 11.56 0.22 -15.99
CA ARG A 110 12.10 0.15 -17.35
C ARG A 110 11.11 0.68 -18.40
N LYS A 111 9.84 0.28 -18.30
CA LYS A 111 8.77 0.72 -19.22
C LYS A 111 8.43 2.20 -19.10
N ALA A 112 8.66 2.81 -17.92
CA ALA A 112 8.49 4.25 -17.71
C ALA A 112 9.68 5.09 -18.22
N ALA A 113 10.80 4.47 -18.56
CA ALA A 113 12.02 5.13 -19.06
C ALA A 113 12.16 5.07 -20.60
N GLU A 114 11.31 4.29 -21.28
CA GLU A 114 11.15 4.24 -22.74
C GLU A 114 10.07 5.23 -23.23
#